data_AF-A0A4Q0ZJG9-F1
#
_entry.id   AF-A0A4Q0ZJG9-F1
#
_cell.length_a   1.000
_cell.length_b   1.000
_cell.length_c   1.000
_cell.angle_alpha   90.00
_cell.angle_beta   90.00
_cell.angle_gamma   90.00
#
_symmetry.space_group_name_H-M   'P 1'
#
loop_
_entity.id
_entity.type
_entity.pdbx_description
1 polymer ?
#
loop_
_entity_poly.entity_id
_entity_poly.type
_entity_poly.pdbx_seq_one_letter_code
_entity_poly.pdbx_strand_id
1 'polypeptide(L)'
;MNILIPVDINSRFEAVISSIEESNYWAYIDLDDGQIVNCEFLKYKEDTNCWIDHIIIINKDDYKEEFKQKEFSVLKTTTQKSIDEIIEALLLNKLIKLKP
;
A
#
# COMPACT_ATOMS: atom_id res chain seq x y z
N MET A 1 -2.17 3.08 -11.97
CA MET A 1 -2.85 3.20 -10.65
C MET A 1 -1.77 3.04 -9.60
N ASN A 2 -1.56 4.06 -8.79
CA ASN A 2 -0.41 4.09 -7.90
C ASN A 2 -0.83 3.69 -6.49
N ILE A 3 -0.20 2.64 -5.98
CA ILE A 3 -0.54 2.03 -4.71
C ILE A 3 0.69 2.10 -3.81
N LEU A 4 0.50 2.55 -2.58
CA LEU A 4 1.56 2.64 -1.59
C LEU A 4 1.31 1.63 -0.46
N ILE A 5 2.31 0.82 -0.16
CA ILE A 5 2.22 -0.25 0.84
C ILE A 5 3.42 -0.16 1.79
N PRO A 6 3.21 0.03 3.10
CA PRO A 6 4.25 -0.09 4.11
C PRO A 6 4.70 -1.56 4.21
N VAL A 7 5.98 -1.82 4.03
CA VAL A 7 6.57 -3.16 4.04
C VAL A 7 7.77 -3.21 4.99
N ASP A 8 8.03 -4.39 5.54
CA ASP A 8 9.20 -4.58 6.41
C ASP A 8 10.52 -4.60 5.62
N ILE A 9 10.52 -5.21 4.43
CA ILE A 9 11.73 -5.43 3.61
C ILE A 9 11.56 -4.89 2.18
N ASN A 10 12.66 -4.46 1.57
CA ASN A 10 12.74 -3.92 0.22
C ASN A 10 12.82 -4.99 -0.90
N SER A 11 12.23 -6.16 -0.69
CA SER A 11 12.35 -7.31 -1.60
C SER A 11 11.00 -7.69 -2.17
N ARG A 12 10.76 -7.61 -3.48
CA ARG A 12 9.43 -7.92 -4.07
C ARG A 12 8.84 -9.27 -3.65
N PHE A 13 9.68 -10.29 -3.54
CA PHE A 13 9.23 -11.65 -3.24
C PHE A 13 9.08 -11.92 -1.74
N GLU A 14 9.84 -11.23 -0.91
CA GLU A 14 9.83 -11.43 0.56
C GLU A 14 9.14 -10.28 1.31
N ALA A 15 8.82 -9.19 0.61
CA ALA A 15 8.12 -8.04 1.16
C ALA A 15 6.71 -8.46 1.55
N VAL A 16 6.47 -8.31 2.84
CA VAL A 16 5.16 -8.44 3.44
C VAL A 16 4.72 -7.07 3.92
N ILE A 17 3.43 -6.81 3.81
CA ILE A 17 2.84 -5.61 4.39
C ILE A 17 3.00 -5.62 5.91
N SER A 18 3.45 -4.49 6.44
CA SER A 18 3.67 -4.26 7.86
C SER A 18 2.91 -3.02 8.31
N SER A 19 2.77 -2.84 9.63
CA SER A 19 2.27 -1.58 10.20
C SER A 19 3.21 -0.44 9.80
N ILE A 20 2.74 0.78 9.58
CA ILE A 20 3.59 1.93 9.23
C ILE A 20 4.61 2.19 10.35
N GLU A 21 4.22 1.97 11.62
CA GLU A 21 5.13 2.10 12.76
C GLU A 21 6.30 1.09 12.76
N GLU A 22 6.06 -0.11 12.23
CA GLU A 22 7.09 -1.17 12.11
C GLU A 22 7.74 -1.21 10.72
N SER A 23 7.11 -0.59 9.73
CA SER A 23 7.59 -0.62 8.35
C SER A 23 8.88 0.15 8.22
N ASN A 24 9.86 -0.46 7.57
CA ASN A 24 11.12 0.19 7.25
C ASN A 24 11.13 0.79 5.85
N TYR A 25 10.25 0.30 4.96
CA TYR A 25 10.18 0.71 3.57
C TYR A 25 8.73 0.85 3.10
N TRP A 26 8.54 1.60 2.03
CA TRP A 26 7.28 1.80 1.33
C TRP A 26 7.41 1.20 -0.06
N ALA A 27 6.70 0.10 -0.32
CA ALA A 27 6.53 -0.45 -1.65
C ALA A 27 5.54 0.42 -2.43
N TYR A 28 6.06 1.12 -3.42
CA TYR A 28 5.33 1.81 -4.45
C TYR A 28 5.06 0.85 -5.60
N ILE A 29 3.78 0.63 -5.90
CA ILE A 29 3.36 -0.22 -7.00
C ILE A 29 2.60 0.63 -8.01
N ASP A 30 3.06 0.62 -9.25
CA ASP A 30 2.27 1.11 -10.38
C ASP A 30 1.58 -0.07 -11.05
N LEU A 31 0.26 0.05 -11.09
CA LEU A 31 -0.64 -0.94 -11.65
C LEU A 31 -1.30 -0.37 -12.90
N ASP A 32 -1.04 -0.99 -14.05
CA ASP A 32 -1.61 -0.62 -15.34
C ASP A 32 -2.38 -1.82 -15.91
N ASP A 33 -3.63 -1.59 -16.32
CA ASP A 33 -4.53 -2.63 -16.87
C ASP A 33 -4.62 -3.92 -16.02
N GLY A 34 -4.59 -3.81 -14.69
CA GLY A 34 -4.65 -4.96 -13.77
C GLY A 34 -3.32 -5.68 -13.54
N GLN A 35 -2.20 -5.17 -14.09
CA GLN A 35 -0.88 -5.77 -13.97
C GLN A 35 0.11 -4.81 -13.30
N ILE A 36 1.01 -5.35 -12.50
CA ILE A 36 2.09 -4.58 -11.88
C ILE A 36 3.12 -4.24 -12.96
N VAL A 37 3.14 -2.99 -13.41
CA VAL A 37 4.11 -2.51 -14.40
C VAL A 37 5.36 -1.95 -13.76
N ASN A 38 5.27 -1.42 -12.53
CA ASN A 38 6.43 -0.97 -11.77
C ASN A 38 6.28 -1.31 -10.28
N CYS A 39 7.40 -1.64 -9.65
CA CYS A 39 7.46 -1.85 -8.20
C CYS A 39 8.77 -1.27 -7.65
N GLU A 40 8.68 -0.22 -6.86
CA GLU A 40 9.81 0.48 -6.24
C GLU A 40 9.69 0.47 -4.73
N PHE A 41 10.82 0.46 -4.02
CA PHE A 41 10.85 0.48 -2.57
C PHE A 41 11.50 1.77 -2.10
N LEU A 42 10.69 2.63 -1.49
CA LEU A 42 11.07 3.94 -1.01
C LEU A 42 11.30 3.89 0.50
N LYS A 43 12.21 4.70 1.03
CA LYS A 43 12.35 4.82 2.49
C LYS A 43 11.29 5.72 3.11
N TYR A 44 10.80 6.69 2.34
CA TYR A 44 9.84 7.68 2.81
C TYR A 44 8.67 7.75 1.81
N LYS A 45 7.45 7.93 2.33
CA LYS A 45 6.24 8.10 1.49
C LYS A 45 6.34 9.31 0.55
N GLU A 46 7.16 10.30 0.89
CA GLU A 46 7.36 11.55 0.15
C GLU A 46 8.39 11.42 -0.99
N ASP A 47 9.12 10.30 -1.06
CA ASP A 47 10.14 10.07 -2.08
C ASP A 47 9.50 9.72 -3.44
N THR A 48 8.22 9.33 -3.43
CA THR A 48 7.45 9.11 -4.66
C THR A 48 7.09 10.45 -5.30
N ASN A 49 7.54 10.65 -6.54
CA ASN A 49 7.14 11.81 -7.34
C ASN A 49 5.81 11.60 -8.07
N CYS A 50 5.09 10.52 -7.75
CA CYS A 50 3.83 10.13 -8.37
C CYS A 50 2.63 10.34 -7.43
N TRP A 51 1.46 10.60 -8.00
CA TRP A 51 0.21 10.71 -7.25
C TRP A 51 -0.22 9.36 -6.71
N ILE A 52 -0.32 9.21 -5.40
CA ILE A 52 -0.82 8.00 -4.77
C ILE A 52 -2.34 7.98 -4.84
N ASP A 53 -2.89 6.95 -5.48
CA ASP A 53 -4.33 6.76 -5.56
C ASP A 53 -4.85 5.99 -4.33
N HIS A 54 -4.06 5.01 -3.90
CA HIS A 54 -4.44 4.03 -2.89
C HIS A 54 -3.32 3.76 -1.90
N ILE A 55 -3.61 3.77 -0.60
CA ILE A 55 -2.66 3.38 0.46
C ILE A 55 -3.20 2.13 1.14
N ILE A 56 -2.43 1.05 1.15
CA ILE A 56 -2.83 -0.20 1.81
C ILE A 56 -2.17 -0.24 3.19
N ILE A 57 -2.95 -0.41 4.24
CA ILE A 57 -2.45 -0.62 5.60
C ILE A 57 -2.94 -1.97 6.14
N ILE A 58 -2.16 -2.63 6.98
CA ILE A 58 -2.61 -3.85 7.65
C ILE A 58 -3.28 -3.55 9.00
N ASN A 59 -2.76 -2.55 9.72
CA ASN A 59 -3.25 -2.21 11.04
C ASN A 59 -4.29 -1.09 10.97
N LYS A 60 -5.37 -1.20 11.77
CA LYS A 60 -6.41 -0.14 11.82
C LYS A 60 -5.93 1.06 12.63
N ASP A 61 -5.03 0.83 13.59
CA ASP A 61 -4.43 1.89 14.40
C ASP A 61 -3.57 2.85 13.56
N ASP A 62 -3.09 2.35 12.42
CA ASP A 62 -2.34 3.15 11.47
C ASP A 62 -3.18 4.12 10.64
N TYR A 63 -4.51 3.99 10.72
CA TYR A 63 -5.43 4.94 10.13
C TYR A 63 -5.44 6.23 10.95
N LYS A 64 -4.39 7.03 10.77
CA LYS A 64 -4.28 8.38 11.36
C LYS A 64 -5.21 9.35 10.65
N GLU A 65 -5.72 10.33 11.39
CA GLU A 65 -6.58 11.37 10.83
C GLU A 65 -5.90 12.22 9.75
N GLU A 66 -4.56 12.17 9.65
CA GLU A 66 -3.78 12.77 8.56
C GLU A 66 -4.18 12.20 7.18
N PHE A 67 -4.64 10.95 7.13
CA PHE A 67 -5.04 10.28 5.90
C PHE A 67 -6.47 10.65 5.45
N LYS A 68 -7.21 11.45 6.23
CA LYS A 68 -8.53 11.97 5.84
C LYS A 68 -8.44 13.15 4.85
N GLN A 69 -7.24 13.62 4.50
CA GLN A 69 -7.07 14.66 3.50
C GLN A 69 -7.27 14.10 2.07
N LYS A 70 -8.55 14.06 1.68
CA LYS A 70 -9.22 14.10 0.36
C LYS A 70 -8.57 13.69 -0.97
N GLU A 71 -7.33 13.23 -1.06
CA GLU A 71 -6.69 12.94 -2.36
C GLU A 71 -6.33 11.46 -2.59
N PHE A 72 -6.37 10.61 -1.57
CA PHE A 72 -6.07 9.17 -1.69
C PHE A 72 -7.06 8.31 -0.89
N SER A 73 -7.29 7.08 -1.36
CA SER A 73 -8.14 6.10 -0.65
C SER A 73 -7.30 5.17 0.20
N VAL A 74 -7.61 5.08 1.49
CA VAL A 74 -6.94 4.11 2.36
C VAL A 74 -7.70 2.79 2.37
N LEU A 75 -6.98 1.71 2.18
CA LEU A 75 -7.48 0.34 2.13
C LEU A 75 -6.83 -0.44 3.26
N LYS A 76 -7.62 -1.28 3.92
CA LYS A 76 -7.14 -2.17 4.97
C LYS A 76 -7.15 -3.62 4.50
N THR A 77 -6.03 -4.31 4.71
CA THR A 77 -5.96 -5.78 4.66
C THR A 77 -5.96 -6.36 6.08
N THR A 78 -6.57 -7.53 6.26
CA THR A 78 -6.69 -8.20 7.57
C THR A 78 -5.62 -9.27 7.79
N THR A 79 -4.93 -9.70 6.73
CA THR A 79 -3.86 -10.69 6.80
C THR A 79 -2.59 -10.12 6.18
N GLN A 80 -1.43 -10.49 6.76
CA GLN A 80 -0.12 -10.21 6.19
C GLN A 80 -0.06 -10.89 4.82
N LYS A 81 -0.07 -10.08 3.76
CA LYS A 81 -0.09 -10.52 2.37
C LYS A 81 1.11 -9.89 1.65
N SER A 82 1.73 -10.65 0.75
CA SER A 82 2.75 -10.13 -0.17
C SER A 82 2.14 -9.16 -1.18
N ILE A 83 2.97 -8.40 -1.89
CA ILE A 83 2.52 -7.41 -2.87
C ILE A 83 1.53 -8.02 -3.87
N ASP A 84 1.86 -9.15 -4.50
CA ASP A 84 0.98 -9.83 -5.47
C ASP A 84 -0.40 -10.17 -4.90
N GLU A 85 -0.45 -10.71 -3.68
CA GLU A 85 -1.70 -11.03 -2.98
C GLU A 85 -2.53 -9.78 -2.66
N ILE A 86 -1.88 -8.66 -2.35
CA ILE A 86 -2.56 -7.38 -2.09
C ILE A 86 -3.16 -6.83 -3.38
N ILE A 87 -2.39 -6.88 -4.47
CA ILE A 87 -2.86 -6.45 -5.79
C ILE A 87 -4.03 -7.32 -6.25
N GLU A 88 -3.94 -8.65 -6.11
CA GLU A 88 -5.06 -9.54 -6.42
C GLU A 88 -6.30 -9.21 -5.57
N ALA A 89 -6.12 -9.01 -4.26
CA ALA A 89 -7.22 -8.62 -3.38
C ALA A 89 -7.82 -7.25 -3.73
N LEU A 90 -7.01 -6.31 -4.23
CA LEU A 90 -7.46 -5.01 -4.75
C LEU A 90 -8.34 -5.19 -5.99
N LEU A 91 -7.86 -5.96 -6.97
CA LEU A 91 -8.58 -6.25 -8.23
C LEU A 91 -9.90 -6.99 -7.97
N LEU A 92 -9.89 -7.91 -7.01
CA LEU A 92 -11.08 -8.63 -6.54
C LEU A 92 -11.97 -7.80 -5.59
N ASN A 93 -11.57 -6.56 -5.27
CA ASN A 93 -12.25 -5.67 -4.32
C ASN A 93 -12.55 -6.35 -2.97
N LYS A 94 -11.62 -7.20 -2.51
CA LYS A 94 -11.66 -7.90 -1.21
C LYS A 94 -11.07 -7.08 -0.06
N LEU A 95 -10.39 -5.98 -0.38
CA LEU A 95 -9.81 -5.06 0.60
C LEU A 95 -10.88 -4.18 1.25
N ILE A 96 -10.70 -3.88 2.52
CA ILE A 96 -11.63 -3.05 3.29
C ILE A 96 -11.29 -1.58 3.04
N LYS A 97 -12.10 -0.89 2.23
CA LYS A 97 -11.95 0.57 2.04
C LYS A 97 -12.27 1.31 3.34
N LEU A 98 -11.26 1.95 3.92
CA LEU A 98 -11.44 2.89 5.02
C LEU A 98 -11.83 4.23 4.39
N LYS A 99 -13.12 4.58 4.51
CA LYS A 99 -13.59 5.90 4.08
C LYS A 99 -13.18 6.95 5.13
N PRO A 100 -12.83 8.18 4.69
CA PRO A 100 -12.64 9.32 5.59
C PRO A 100 -13.89 9.63 6.42
#